data_AF-A0A067EHX5-F1
#
_entry.id   AF-A0A067EHX5-F1
#
_cell.length_a   1.000
_cell.length_b   1.000
_cell.length_c   1.000
_cell.angle_alpha   90.00
_cell.angle_beta   90.00
_cell.angle_gamma   90.00
#
_symmetry.space_group_name_H-M   'P 1'
#
loop_
_entity.id
_entity.type
_entity.pdbx_description
1 polymer ?
#
loop_
_entity_poly.entity_id
_entity_poly.type
_entity_poly.pdbx_seq_one_letter_code
_entity_poly.pdbx_strand_id
1 'polypeptide(L)'
;MPDGSYATYPNPQALQTSEIPEVIDQYRQAALNAIQAGFDGIEIHGAHGYLIDQFLKDGINDRTDEYGGSIENRCRFLMQLVREVIVAIGADRVGVRMSPAIDHLDATDSDPLGLGLAVIQGLNKLQIDQGAKLTYLHVTQPRYTAYGQTESGRPGTEDEEAQLLRTWRRSYQGTFICSGGFTRELGIQALAEDGADLVAYGRLFISNPDLVLRFKLNAPLNKYVRKTFYTHDPIVGYTDYPFLSKANKGQATLSRL
;
A
#
# COMPACT_ATOMS: atom_id res chain seq x y z
N MET A 1 19.42 6.84 3.73
CA MET A 1 20.83 6.41 3.60
C MET A 1 20.89 4.88 3.61
N PRO A 2 21.96 4.26 3.08
CA PRO A 2 22.09 2.81 3.00
C PRO A 2 21.95 2.03 4.31
N ASP A 3 22.11 2.71 5.44
CA ASP A 3 21.95 2.17 6.80
C ASP A 3 20.52 2.35 7.36
N GLY A 4 19.58 2.85 6.54
CA GLY A 4 18.22 3.15 6.95
C GLY A 4 18.05 4.50 7.68
N SER A 5 19.09 5.32 7.80
CA SER A 5 18.97 6.67 8.37
C SER A 5 18.40 7.69 7.38
N TYR A 6 17.73 8.71 7.90
CA TYR A 6 17.21 9.84 7.11
C TYR A 6 18.33 10.84 6.83
N ALA A 7 18.44 11.31 5.58
CA ALA A 7 19.32 12.43 5.25
C ALA A 7 18.59 13.75 5.53
N THR A 8 19.32 14.87 5.57
CA THR A 8 18.68 16.19 5.55
C THR A 8 17.99 16.38 4.21
N TYR A 9 16.68 16.58 4.23
CA TYR A 9 15.87 16.81 3.04
C TYR A 9 15.96 18.28 2.61
N PRO A 10 16.13 18.57 1.30
CA PRO A 10 15.92 19.93 0.82
C PRO A 10 14.45 20.32 0.99
N ASN A 11 14.18 21.61 1.10
CA ASN A 11 12.81 22.10 1.07
C ASN A 11 12.17 21.72 -0.27
N PRO A 12 10.98 21.09 -0.27
CA PRO A 12 10.30 20.74 -1.51
C PRO A 12 9.83 22.01 -2.23
N GLN A 13 9.72 21.92 -3.55
CA GLN A 13 9.06 22.94 -4.37
C GLN A 13 7.63 22.48 -4.65
N ALA A 14 6.66 23.34 -4.38
CA ALA A 14 5.27 23.08 -4.75
C ALA A 14 5.13 23.02 -6.28
N LEU A 15 4.53 21.94 -6.79
CA LEU A 15 4.19 21.83 -8.22
C LEU A 15 3.24 22.97 -8.63
N GLN A 16 3.54 23.64 -9.72
CA GLN A 16 2.61 24.56 -10.35
C GLN A 16 1.44 23.77 -10.93
N THR A 17 0.26 24.37 -10.98
CA THR A 17 -0.95 23.75 -11.55
C THR A 17 -0.72 23.25 -12.97
N SER A 18 0.09 23.98 -13.76
CA SER A 18 0.47 23.62 -15.13
C SER A 18 1.45 22.46 -15.26
N GLU A 19 2.16 22.09 -14.18
CA GLU A 19 3.12 20.97 -14.17
C GLU A 19 2.42 19.63 -13.90
N ILE A 20 1.25 19.65 -13.26
CA ILE A 20 0.51 18.44 -12.88
C ILE A 20 0.16 17.55 -14.09
N PRO A 21 -0.31 18.08 -15.24
CA PRO A 21 -0.54 17.26 -16.43
C PRO A 21 0.70 16.52 -16.93
N GLU A 22 1.88 17.14 -16.85
CA GLU A 22 3.14 16.50 -17.25
C GLU A 22 3.49 15.34 -16.31
N VAL A 23 3.33 15.53 -15.00
CA VAL A 23 3.52 14.45 -14.02
C VAL A 23 2.58 13.28 -14.32
N ILE A 24 1.30 13.55 -14.62
CA ILE A 24 0.34 12.50 -15.01
C ILE A 24 0.79 11.76 -16.26
N ASP A 25 1.28 12.46 -17.28
CA ASP A 25 1.79 11.84 -18.51
C ASP A 25 3.01 10.95 -18.23
N GLN A 26 3.88 11.32 -17.29
CA GLN A 26 5.00 10.48 -16.86
C GLN A 26 4.52 9.16 -16.23
N TYR A 27 3.47 9.19 -15.39
CA TYR A 27 2.85 7.94 -14.87
C TYR A 27 2.23 7.11 -16.00
N ARG A 28 1.53 7.76 -16.94
CA ARG A 28 0.95 7.10 -18.12
C ARG A 28 2.03 6.39 -18.95
N GLN A 29 3.13 7.06 -19.22
CA GLN A 29 4.26 6.50 -19.97
C GLN A 29 4.95 5.37 -19.19
N ALA A 30 5.11 5.51 -17.88
CA ALA A 30 5.65 4.44 -17.02
C ALA A 30 4.77 3.19 -17.06
N ALA A 31 3.44 3.35 -17.05
CA ALA A 31 2.51 2.24 -17.18
C ALA A 31 2.64 1.51 -18.53
N LEU A 32 2.73 2.26 -19.64
CA LEU A 32 2.98 1.68 -20.97
C LEU A 32 4.30 0.90 -21.01
N ASN A 33 5.37 1.46 -20.45
CA ASN A 33 6.68 0.81 -20.39
C ASN A 33 6.62 -0.47 -19.56
N ALA A 34 5.89 -0.48 -18.44
CA ALA A 34 5.71 -1.68 -17.61
C ALA A 34 5.01 -2.80 -18.38
N ILE A 35 3.93 -2.48 -19.12
CA ILE A 35 3.24 -3.46 -19.95
C ILE A 35 4.16 -3.96 -21.08
N GLN A 36 4.92 -3.08 -21.72
CA GLN A 36 5.90 -3.45 -22.74
C GLN A 36 6.99 -4.38 -22.19
N ALA A 37 7.41 -4.19 -20.94
CA ALA A 37 8.38 -5.05 -20.26
C ALA A 37 7.81 -6.43 -19.86
N GLY A 38 6.50 -6.65 -19.98
CA GLY A 38 5.84 -7.93 -19.70
C GLY A 38 5.21 -8.04 -18.31
N PHE A 39 5.02 -6.93 -17.59
CA PHE A 39 4.22 -6.95 -16.36
C PHE A 39 2.74 -7.21 -16.68
N ASP A 40 2.07 -8.00 -15.84
CA ASP A 40 0.63 -8.27 -15.97
C ASP A 40 -0.23 -7.01 -15.74
N GLY A 41 0.26 -6.10 -14.90
CA GLY A 41 -0.37 -4.83 -14.56
C GLY A 41 0.52 -3.96 -13.67
N ILE A 42 -0.04 -2.88 -13.14
CA ILE A 42 0.66 -1.90 -12.29
C ILE A 42 -0.15 -1.61 -11.03
N GLU A 43 0.52 -1.11 -9.99
CA GLU A 43 -0.11 -0.52 -8.80
C GLU A 43 0.27 0.96 -8.70
N ILE A 44 -0.72 1.85 -8.73
CA ILE A 44 -0.53 3.28 -8.47
C ILE A 44 -0.32 3.48 -6.97
N HIS A 45 0.85 3.99 -6.57
CA HIS A 45 1.19 4.19 -5.17
C HIS A 45 0.65 5.54 -4.64
N GLY A 46 -0.58 5.53 -4.12
CA GLY A 46 -1.24 6.67 -3.45
C GLY A 46 -1.20 6.61 -1.93
N ALA A 47 -0.06 6.25 -1.34
CA ALA A 47 0.07 5.90 0.07
C ALA A 47 1.41 6.34 0.66
N HIS A 48 1.56 6.18 1.97
CA HIS A 48 2.80 6.30 2.75
C HIS A 48 3.55 7.64 2.57
N GLY A 49 2.81 8.75 2.47
CA GLY A 49 3.39 10.09 2.43
C GLY A 49 4.21 10.43 1.18
N TYR A 50 4.10 9.63 0.11
CA TYR A 50 4.66 9.98 -1.20
C TYR A 50 3.72 10.92 -1.96
N LEU A 51 4.18 11.41 -3.13
CA LEU A 51 3.55 12.50 -3.87
C LEU A 51 2.02 12.47 -3.93
N ILE A 52 1.42 11.35 -4.35
CA ILE A 52 -0.05 11.25 -4.43
C ILE A 52 -0.70 11.38 -3.04
N ASP A 53 -0.16 10.71 -2.02
CA ASP A 53 -0.66 10.79 -0.64
C ASP A 53 -0.49 12.22 -0.06
N GLN A 54 0.57 12.92 -0.46
CA GLN A 54 0.77 14.33 -0.11
C GLN A 54 -0.33 15.23 -0.67
N PHE A 55 -0.85 14.95 -1.87
CA PHE A 55 -2.04 15.66 -2.39
C PHE A 55 -3.32 15.27 -1.64
N LEU A 56 -3.46 14.00 -1.26
CA LEU A 56 -4.66 13.50 -0.59
C LEU A 56 -4.86 14.10 0.81
N LYS A 57 -3.78 14.37 1.54
CA LYS A 57 -3.81 14.67 2.98
C LYS A 57 -3.71 16.15 3.32
N ASP A 58 -4.63 16.65 4.15
CA ASP A 58 -4.67 18.08 4.51
C ASP A 58 -3.59 18.57 5.47
N GLY A 59 -2.90 17.68 6.18
CA GLY A 59 -1.78 18.07 7.03
C GLY A 59 -0.56 18.55 6.26
N ILE A 60 -0.49 18.27 4.95
CA ILE A 60 0.65 18.66 4.09
C ILE A 60 0.22 19.35 2.78
N ASN A 61 -0.99 19.10 2.27
CA ASN A 61 -1.53 19.82 1.12
C ASN A 61 -2.12 21.18 1.53
N ASP A 62 -1.30 22.22 1.50
CA ASP A 62 -1.68 23.60 1.78
C ASP A 62 -2.09 24.40 0.53
N ARG A 63 -2.32 23.71 -0.61
CA ARG A 63 -2.69 24.37 -1.87
C ARG A 63 -4.05 25.04 -1.78
N THR A 64 -4.17 26.16 -2.48
CA THR A 64 -5.41 26.95 -2.62
C THR A 64 -6.00 26.92 -4.02
N ASP A 65 -5.38 26.17 -4.94
CA ASP A 65 -5.88 25.95 -6.29
C ASP A 65 -6.83 24.74 -6.36
N GLU A 66 -7.17 24.29 -7.57
CA GLU A 66 -8.11 23.17 -7.78
C GLU A 66 -7.62 21.81 -7.25
N TYR A 67 -6.38 21.71 -6.75
CA TYR A 67 -5.79 20.48 -6.20
C TYR A 67 -5.63 20.50 -4.67
N GLY A 68 -6.17 21.51 -3.97
CA GLY A 68 -6.16 21.58 -2.51
C GLY A 68 -7.44 22.18 -1.90
N GLY A 69 -7.43 22.31 -0.58
CA GLY A 69 -8.59 22.74 0.21
C GLY A 69 -9.61 21.63 0.41
N SER A 70 -10.63 21.55 -0.44
CA SER A 70 -11.72 20.57 -0.28
C SER A 70 -11.25 19.14 -0.55
N ILE A 71 -11.93 18.15 0.05
CA ILE A 71 -11.60 16.73 -0.13
C ILE A 71 -11.67 16.29 -1.61
N GLU A 72 -12.60 16.86 -2.38
CA GLU A 72 -12.73 16.61 -3.82
C GLU A 72 -11.51 17.14 -4.59
N ASN A 73 -11.03 18.33 -4.25
CA ASN A 73 -9.84 18.91 -4.86
C ASN A 73 -8.58 18.12 -4.48
N ARG A 74 -8.42 17.71 -3.23
CA ARG A 74 -7.32 16.86 -2.77
C ARG A 74 -7.27 15.52 -3.54
N CYS A 75 -8.44 14.93 -3.81
CA CYS A 75 -8.55 13.69 -4.59
C CYS A 75 -8.34 13.87 -6.11
N ARG A 76 -8.41 15.10 -6.63
CA ARG A 76 -8.42 15.39 -8.08
C ARG A 76 -7.22 14.81 -8.80
N PHE A 77 -6.02 14.98 -8.24
CA PHE A 77 -4.77 14.49 -8.83
C PHE A 77 -4.80 12.97 -9.04
N LEU A 78 -5.16 12.20 -7.99
CA LEU A 78 -5.28 10.75 -8.10
C LEU A 78 -6.34 10.33 -9.12
N MET A 79 -7.50 11.00 -9.14
CA MET A 79 -8.58 10.65 -10.07
C MET A 79 -8.21 10.89 -11.53
N GLN A 80 -7.51 11.99 -11.84
CA GLN A 80 -7.00 12.26 -13.18
C GLN A 80 -5.94 11.24 -13.58
N LEU A 81 -4.99 10.95 -12.68
CA LEU A 81 -3.93 9.98 -12.92
C LEU A 81 -4.48 8.58 -13.20
N VAL A 82 -5.41 8.09 -12.37
CA VAL A 82 -6.04 6.78 -12.57
C VAL A 82 -6.77 6.73 -13.91
N ARG A 83 -7.49 7.80 -14.28
CA ARG A 83 -8.19 7.88 -15.58
C ARG A 83 -7.22 7.75 -16.75
N GLU A 84 -6.14 8.53 -16.77
CA GLU A 84 -5.16 8.51 -17.87
C GLU A 84 -4.44 7.17 -17.99
N VAL A 85 -4.13 6.53 -16.85
CA VAL A 85 -3.51 5.20 -16.84
C VAL A 85 -4.50 4.12 -17.33
N ILE A 86 -5.78 4.18 -16.93
CA ILE A 86 -6.83 3.29 -17.47
C ILE A 86 -6.91 3.42 -18.99
N VAL A 87 -6.92 4.64 -19.52
CA VAL A 87 -6.98 4.88 -20.98
C VAL A 87 -5.78 4.26 -21.69
N ALA A 88 -4.60 4.29 -21.07
CA ALA A 88 -3.37 3.78 -21.67
C ALA A 88 -3.25 2.25 -21.67
N ILE A 89 -3.65 1.57 -20.59
CA ILE A 89 -3.36 0.13 -20.40
C ILE A 89 -4.57 -0.75 -20.05
N GLY A 90 -5.77 -0.17 -19.89
CA GLY A 90 -6.98 -0.88 -19.48
C GLY A 90 -7.14 -0.98 -17.96
N ALA A 91 -8.38 -0.87 -17.47
CA ALA A 91 -8.68 -0.85 -16.03
C ALA A 91 -8.36 -2.17 -15.32
N ASP A 92 -8.49 -3.30 -16.02
CA ASP A 92 -8.22 -4.64 -15.51
C ASP A 92 -6.74 -4.88 -15.18
N ARG A 93 -5.85 -3.95 -15.57
CA ARG A 93 -4.41 -3.95 -15.27
C ARG A 93 -3.97 -2.90 -14.27
N VAL A 94 -4.91 -2.16 -13.68
CA VAL A 94 -4.63 -1.04 -12.76
C VAL A 94 -5.10 -1.38 -11.36
N GLY A 95 -4.15 -1.51 -10.44
CA GLY A 95 -4.37 -1.45 -9.00
C GLY A 95 -4.12 -0.05 -8.44
N VAL A 96 -4.77 0.32 -7.34
CA VAL A 96 -4.49 1.56 -6.61
C VAL A 96 -4.20 1.21 -5.16
N ARG A 97 -3.15 1.79 -4.58
CA ARG A 97 -2.84 1.64 -3.15
C ARG A 97 -3.05 2.94 -2.38
N MET A 98 -3.66 2.88 -1.21
CA MET A 98 -3.85 4.01 -0.30
C MET A 98 -3.56 3.66 1.16
N SER A 99 -3.26 4.67 1.97
CA SER A 99 -3.04 4.50 3.42
C SER A 99 -3.60 5.68 4.23
N PRO A 100 -4.91 5.95 4.15
CA PRO A 100 -5.52 7.13 4.75
C PRO A 100 -5.29 7.24 6.28
N ALA A 101 -5.19 6.11 6.98
CA ALA A 101 -4.96 6.07 8.44
C ALA A 101 -3.49 6.06 8.88
N ILE A 102 -2.52 6.05 7.95
CA ILE A 102 -1.09 5.99 8.28
C ILE A 102 -0.48 7.38 8.18
N ASP A 103 -0.02 7.93 9.29
CA ASP A 103 0.78 9.15 9.31
C ASP A 103 2.25 8.79 9.04
N HIS A 104 2.81 9.27 7.92
CA HIS A 104 4.18 9.01 7.52
C HIS A 104 4.76 10.16 6.69
N LEU A 105 6.05 10.47 6.86
CA LEU A 105 6.73 11.58 6.16
C LEU A 105 5.94 12.90 6.23
N ASP A 106 5.48 13.25 7.44
CA ASP A 106 4.64 14.42 7.74
C ASP A 106 3.27 14.48 7.04
N ALA A 107 2.94 13.50 6.20
CA ALA A 107 1.63 13.39 5.57
C ALA A 107 0.60 12.85 6.58
N THR A 108 -0.10 13.77 7.23
CA THR A 108 -1.16 13.54 8.22
C THR A 108 -2.49 14.01 7.68
N ASP A 109 -3.60 13.36 8.06
CA ASP A 109 -4.95 13.78 7.62
C ASP A 109 -5.88 13.99 8.81
N SER A 110 -6.69 15.04 8.78
CA SER A 110 -7.63 15.39 9.84
C SER A 110 -8.76 14.36 10.01
N ASP A 111 -9.24 13.74 8.92
CA ASP A 111 -10.32 12.77 8.85
C ASP A 111 -9.96 11.57 7.94
N PRO A 112 -9.18 10.59 8.45
CA PRO A 112 -8.79 9.40 7.69
C PRO A 112 -9.97 8.59 7.13
N LEU A 113 -11.08 8.50 7.87
CA LEU A 113 -12.27 7.77 7.42
C LEU A 113 -12.87 8.45 6.20
N GLY A 114 -13.12 9.76 6.30
CA GLY A 114 -13.64 10.59 5.23
C GLY A 114 -12.74 10.55 3.99
N LEU A 115 -11.42 10.69 4.17
CA LEU A 115 -10.46 10.60 3.08
C LEU A 115 -10.55 9.27 2.33
N GLY A 116 -10.51 8.14 3.06
CA GLY A 116 -10.60 6.82 2.44
C GLY A 116 -11.93 6.62 1.70
N LEU A 117 -13.04 7.09 2.25
CA LEU A 117 -14.35 7.02 1.61
C LEU A 117 -14.43 7.88 0.33
N ALA A 118 -13.85 9.09 0.34
CA ALA A 118 -13.82 9.96 -0.84
C ALA A 118 -13.00 9.36 -1.99
N VAL A 119 -11.83 8.78 -1.69
CA VAL A 119 -11.02 8.05 -2.68
C VAL A 119 -11.81 6.88 -3.25
N ILE A 120 -12.43 6.06 -2.39
CA ILE A 120 -13.25 4.92 -2.81
C ILE A 120 -14.43 5.35 -3.69
N GLN A 121 -15.11 6.44 -3.33
CA GLN A 121 -16.21 6.97 -4.12
C GLN A 121 -15.74 7.43 -5.51
N GLY A 122 -14.59 8.12 -5.57
CA GLY A 122 -13.98 8.53 -6.83
C GLY A 122 -13.59 7.36 -7.72
N LEU A 123 -12.94 6.33 -7.16
CA LEU A 123 -12.57 5.11 -7.88
C LEU A 123 -13.81 4.35 -8.37
N ASN A 124 -14.82 4.16 -7.52
CA ASN A 124 -16.09 3.52 -7.91
C ASN A 124 -16.75 4.27 -9.07
N LYS A 125 -16.76 5.61 -9.03
CA LYS A 125 -17.28 6.42 -10.13
C LYS A 125 -16.48 6.21 -11.41
N LEU A 126 -15.14 6.19 -11.34
CA LEU A 126 -14.30 5.92 -12.51
C LEU A 126 -14.59 4.54 -13.11
N GLN A 127 -14.76 3.50 -12.28
CA GLN A 127 -15.10 2.17 -12.77
C GLN A 127 -16.45 2.15 -13.51
N ILE A 128 -17.45 2.87 -12.99
CA ILE A 128 -18.76 3.02 -13.65
C ILE A 128 -18.62 3.77 -14.97
N ASP A 129 -17.93 4.92 -14.95
CA ASP A 129 -17.74 5.77 -16.13
C ASP A 129 -16.98 5.04 -17.26
N GLN A 130 -16.05 4.13 -16.90
CA GLN A 130 -15.27 3.33 -17.84
C GLN A 130 -15.94 1.99 -18.21
N GLY A 131 -17.00 1.59 -17.52
CA GLY A 131 -17.64 0.28 -17.71
C GLY A 131 -16.75 -0.92 -17.36
N ALA A 132 -15.69 -0.72 -16.59
CA ALA A 132 -14.69 -1.73 -16.24
C ALA A 132 -14.19 -1.55 -14.81
N LYS A 133 -13.91 -2.64 -14.12
CA LYS A 133 -13.37 -2.61 -12.75
C LYS A 133 -11.85 -2.47 -12.79
N LEU A 134 -11.31 -1.75 -11.80
CA LEU A 134 -9.89 -1.79 -11.48
C LEU A 134 -9.52 -3.20 -11.01
N THR A 135 -8.26 -3.60 -11.19
CA THR A 135 -7.77 -4.91 -10.72
C THR A 135 -8.01 -5.07 -9.23
N TYR A 136 -7.68 -4.04 -8.44
CA TYR A 136 -7.92 -4.00 -7.00
C TYR A 136 -7.73 -2.60 -6.39
N LEU A 137 -8.27 -2.42 -5.18
CA LEU A 137 -7.86 -1.38 -4.24
C LEU A 137 -7.08 -2.03 -3.10
N HIS A 138 -5.88 -1.52 -2.81
CA HIS A 138 -5.00 -2.00 -1.75
C HIS A 138 -4.92 -0.97 -0.63
N VAL A 139 -5.37 -1.32 0.57
CA VAL A 139 -5.36 -0.43 1.74
C VAL A 139 -4.38 -0.93 2.78
N THR A 140 -3.39 -0.08 3.11
CA THR A 140 -2.48 -0.34 4.23
C THR A 140 -3.03 0.27 5.51
N GLN A 141 -3.07 -0.50 6.59
CA GLN A 141 -3.43 -0.06 7.94
C GLN A 141 -2.20 0.20 8.81
N PRO A 142 -2.34 1.02 9.88
CA PRO A 142 -1.31 1.14 10.91
C PRO A 142 -1.04 -0.20 11.60
N ARG A 143 0.07 -0.25 12.34
CA ARG A 143 0.64 -1.49 12.87
C ARG A 143 0.16 -1.73 14.30
N TYR A 144 -1.04 -2.26 14.50
CA TYR A 144 -1.41 -2.74 15.83
C TYR A 144 -0.96 -4.18 16.09
N THR A 145 -1.06 -5.01 15.06
CA THR A 145 -1.36 -6.43 15.27
C THR A 145 -0.17 -7.39 15.36
N ALA A 146 1.07 -6.91 15.24
CA ALA A 146 2.24 -7.81 15.28
C ALA A 146 3.13 -7.65 16.52
N TYR A 147 3.25 -6.46 17.12
CA TYR A 147 4.22 -6.19 18.19
C TYR A 147 3.84 -5.06 19.17
N GLY A 148 2.58 -4.61 19.18
CA GLY A 148 2.13 -3.60 20.16
C GLY A 148 2.84 -2.24 20.08
N GLN A 149 3.44 -1.90 18.94
CA GLN A 149 4.06 -0.60 18.70
C GLN A 149 3.53 0.02 17.41
N THR A 150 2.88 1.17 17.55
CA THR A 150 2.52 2.07 16.46
C THR A 150 3.79 2.75 15.95
N GLU A 151 4.41 2.21 14.90
CA GLU A 151 5.54 2.88 14.24
C GLU A 151 5.09 4.09 13.38
N SER A 152 3.80 4.19 13.01
CA SER A 152 3.30 5.19 12.04
C SER A 152 1.76 5.21 11.94
N GLY A 153 1.05 5.83 12.90
CA GLY A 153 -0.41 5.99 12.86
C GLY A 153 -0.97 6.65 14.13
N ARG A 154 -2.18 7.20 14.03
CA ARG A 154 -2.90 7.76 15.19
C ARG A 154 -3.19 6.65 16.22
N PRO A 155 -3.23 6.97 17.53
CA PRO A 155 -3.66 6.02 18.54
C PRO A 155 -5.13 5.60 18.30
N GLY A 156 -5.37 4.31 18.11
CA GLY A 156 -6.67 3.63 18.16
C GLY A 156 -6.59 2.26 18.83
N THR A 157 -7.65 1.47 18.77
CA THR A 157 -7.72 0.06 19.20
C THR A 157 -7.77 -0.87 17.99
N GLU A 158 -7.44 -2.15 18.18
CA GLU A 158 -7.55 -3.16 17.10
C GLU A 158 -8.98 -3.23 16.52
N ASP A 159 -10.00 -3.10 17.36
CA ASP A 159 -11.40 -3.13 16.94
C ASP A 159 -11.79 -1.90 16.09
N GLU A 160 -11.28 -0.71 16.44
CA GLU A 160 -11.49 0.51 15.65
C GLU A 160 -10.86 0.41 14.27
N GLU A 161 -9.63 -0.12 14.18
CA GLU A 161 -8.96 -0.33 12.90
C GLU A 161 -9.67 -1.38 12.04
N ALA A 162 -10.09 -2.48 12.63
CA ALA A 162 -10.86 -3.51 11.93
C ALA A 162 -12.20 -2.96 11.41
N GLN A 163 -12.87 -2.12 12.22
CA GLN A 163 -14.11 -1.47 11.81
C GLN A 163 -13.90 -0.47 10.69
N LEU A 164 -12.82 0.30 10.73
CA LEU A 164 -12.44 1.24 9.68
C LEU A 164 -12.19 0.51 8.35
N LEU A 165 -11.42 -0.59 8.38
CA LEU A 165 -11.17 -1.43 7.20
C LEU A 165 -12.46 -1.99 6.62
N ARG A 166 -13.32 -2.58 7.46
CA ARG A 166 -14.61 -3.15 7.03
C ARG A 166 -15.50 -2.08 6.39
N THR A 167 -15.46 -0.85 6.91
CA THR A 167 -16.21 0.27 6.33
C THR A 167 -15.72 0.55 4.91
N TRP A 168 -14.41 0.70 4.71
CA TRP A 168 -13.84 0.90 3.37
C TRP A 168 -14.07 -0.30 2.43
N ARG A 169 -13.90 -1.53 2.92
CA ARG A 169 -14.15 -2.74 2.13
C ARG A 169 -15.59 -2.79 1.62
N ARG A 170 -16.57 -2.49 2.47
CA ARG A 170 -18.00 -2.50 2.11
C ARG A 170 -18.36 -1.39 1.12
N SER A 171 -17.65 -0.27 1.15
CA SER A 171 -17.85 0.85 0.22
C SER A 171 -17.22 0.62 -1.15
N TYR A 172 -16.13 -0.14 -1.25
CA TYR A 172 -15.43 -0.36 -2.51
C TYR A 172 -16.09 -1.45 -3.38
N GLN A 173 -16.26 -1.17 -4.68
CA GLN A 173 -16.90 -2.06 -5.64
C GLN A 173 -15.87 -2.80 -6.50
N GLY A 174 -15.13 -3.73 -5.91
CA GLY A 174 -14.11 -4.51 -6.61
C GLY A 174 -13.32 -5.38 -5.65
N THR A 175 -12.19 -5.92 -6.12
CA THR A 175 -11.26 -6.66 -5.28
C THR A 175 -10.56 -5.72 -4.31
N PHE A 176 -10.57 -6.06 -3.02
CA PHE A 176 -9.98 -5.27 -1.97
C PHE A 176 -8.88 -6.05 -1.25
N ILE A 177 -7.68 -5.49 -1.25
CA ILE A 177 -6.50 -6.03 -0.57
C ILE A 177 -6.25 -5.23 0.70
N CYS A 178 -6.08 -5.91 1.83
CA CYS A 178 -5.60 -5.26 3.05
C CYS A 178 -4.15 -5.64 3.36
N SER A 179 -3.42 -4.73 3.99
CA SER A 179 -2.09 -5.00 4.55
C SER A 179 -1.84 -4.18 5.81
N GLY A 180 -0.81 -4.55 6.57
CA GLY A 180 -0.47 -3.88 7.84
C GLY A 180 -0.52 -4.83 9.02
N GLY A 181 0.63 -5.36 9.43
CA GLY A 181 0.74 -6.14 10.68
C GLY A 181 0.11 -7.55 10.70
N PHE A 182 -0.62 -7.96 9.67
CA PHE A 182 -1.29 -9.26 9.63
C PHE A 182 -0.39 -10.45 9.97
N THR A 183 -0.89 -11.30 10.87
CA THR A 183 -0.47 -12.69 11.05
C THR A 183 -1.28 -13.60 10.12
N ARG A 184 -1.01 -14.90 10.17
CA ARG A 184 -1.83 -15.91 9.47
C ARG A 184 -3.26 -15.90 10.00
N GLU A 185 -3.41 -15.92 11.32
CA GLU A 185 -4.70 -16.01 12.01
C GLU A 185 -5.55 -14.78 11.73
N LEU A 186 -4.96 -13.59 11.84
CA LEU A 186 -5.66 -12.34 11.53
C LEU A 186 -6.02 -12.23 10.05
N GLY A 187 -5.17 -12.75 9.16
CA GLY A 187 -5.50 -12.79 7.73
C GLY A 187 -6.70 -13.70 7.44
N ILE A 188 -6.74 -14.88 8.06
CA ILE A 188 -7.89 -15.79 7.96
C ILE A 188 -9.16 -15.13 8.50
N GLN A 189 -9.07 -14.46 9.66
CA GLN A 189 -10.19 -13.75 10.25
C GLN A 189 -10.70 -12.61 9.36
N ALA A 190 -9.81 -11.81 8.78
CA ALA A 190 -10.19 -10.71 7.89
C ALA A 190 -10.96 -11.19 6.65
N LEU A 191 -10.61 -12.36 6.10
CA LEU A 191 -11.38 -12.96 5.00
C LEU A 191 -12.71 -13.54 5.48
N ALA A 192 -12.74 -14.18 6.65
CA ALA A 192 -13.96 -14.79 7.20
C ALA A 192 -15.03 -13.76 7.62
N GLU A 193 -14.62 -12.53 7.93
CA GLU A 193 -15.50 -11.44 8.34
C GLU A 193 -15.85 -10.45 7.20
N ASP A 194 -15.58 -10.82 5.94
CA ASP A 194 -15.76 -9.95 4.76
C ASP A 194 -15.01 -8.60 4.88
N GLY A 195 -13.87 -8.60 5.58
CA GLY A 195 -13.02 -7.42 5.77
C GLY A 195 -12.03 -7.18 4.62
N ALA A 196 -11.73 -8.20 3.83
CA ALA A 196 -10.92 -8.12 2.62
C ALA A 196 -11.19 -9.32 1.70
N ASP A 197 -10.79 -9.21 0.43
CA ASP A 197 -10.75 -10.36 -0.50
C ASP A 197 -9.36 -11.01 -0.52
N LEU A 198 -8.32 -10.22 -0.25
CA LEU A 198 -6.92 -10.64 -0.22
C LEU A 198 -6.17 -9.95 0.92
N VAL A 199 -5.15 -10.61 1.45
CA VAL A 199 -4.26 -10.07 2.48
C VAL A 199 -2.83 -10.06 1.95
N ALA A 200 -2.19 -8.90 1.95
CA ALA A 200 -0.80 -8.75 1.52
C ALA A 200 0.17 -8.74 2.72
N TYR A 201 1.23 -9.53 2.59
CA TYR A 201 2.27 -9.71 3.61
C TYR A 201 3.61 -9.20 3.07
N GLY A 202 4.22 -8.21 3.73
CA GLY A 202 5.54 -7.69 3.35
C GLY A 202 6.69 -8.38 4.09
N ARG A 203 6.91 -7.97 5.35
CA ARG A 203 8.02 -8.44 6.20
C ARG A 203 8.13 -9.96 6.32
N LEU A 204 6.99 -10.64 6.42
CA LEU A 204 6.98 -12.11 6.49
C LEU A 204 7.45 -12.74 5.17
N PHE A 205 7.11 -12.15 4.02
CA PHE A 205 7.57 -12.63 2.72
C PHE A 205 9.06 -12.37 2.49
N ILE A 206 9.62 -11.28 3.05
CA ILE A 206 11.08 -11.05 3.01
C ILE A 206 11.82 -12.26 3.60
N SER A 207 11.41 -12.72 4.78
CA SER A 207 12.12 -13.81 5.46
C SER A 207 11.62 -15.21 5.13
N ASN A 208 10.47 -15.36 4.48
CA ASN A 208 9.85 -16.64 4.16
C ASN A 208 9.48 -16.67 2.67
N PRO A 209 10.41 -17.07 1.78
CA PRO A 209 10.11 -17.13 0.35
C PRO A 209 8.98 -18.11 0.00
N ASP A 210 8.71 -19.07 0.89
CA ASP A 210 7.63 -20.04 0.82
C ASP A 210 6.50 -19.79 1.84
N LEU A 211 6.25 -18.52 2.18
CA LEU A 211 5.24 -18.11 3.18
C LEU A 211 3.88 -18.77 2.98
N VAL A 212 3.40 -18.83 1.73
CA VAL A 212 2.11 -19.45 1.38
C VAL A 212 2.06 -20.92 1.80
N LEU A 213 3.15 -21.67 1.55
CA LEU A 213 3.24 -23.07 1.96
C LEU A 213 3.29 -23.19 3.48
N ARG A 214 4.04 -22.31 4.15
CA ARG A 214 4.10 -22.28 5.62
C ARG A 214 2.74 -22.01 6.23
N PHE A 215 1.98 -21.06 5.70
CA PHE A 215 0.63 -20.79 6.17
C PHE A 215 -0.32 -21.96 5.92
N LYS A 216 -0.24 -22.60 4.75
CA LYS A 216 -1.04 -23.79 4.44
C LYS A 216 -0.77 -24.94 5.42
N LEU A 217 0.47 -25.14 5.82
CA LEU A 217 0.89 -26.22 6.71
C LEU A 217 0.88 -25.83 8.20
N ASN A 218 0.57 -24.57 8.52
CA ASN A 218 0.80 -23.98 9.83
C ASN A 218 2.24 -24.23 10.36
N ALA A 219 3.23 -24.07 9.48
CA ALA A 219 4.63 -24.34 9.78
C ALA A 219 5.30 -23.11 10.44
N PRO A 220 6.41 -23.31 11.17
CA PRO A 220 7.18 -22.20 11.75
C PRO A 220 7.64 -21.18 10.70
N LEU A 221 7.65 -19.91 11.08
CA LEU A 221 8.13 -18.81 10.24
C LEU A 221 9.58 -18.45 10.59
N ASN A 222 10.39 -18.18 9.57
CA ASN A 222 11.69 -17.55 9.73
C ASN A 222 11.50 -16.12 10.24
N LYS A 223 12.33 -15.71 11.21
CA LYS A 223 12.37 -14.33 11.69
C LYS A 223 13.06 -13.44 10.66
N TYR A 224 12.45 -12.30 10.36
CA TYR A 224 13.07 -11.28 9.53
C TYR A 224 14.16 -10.52 10.30
N VAL A 225 15.11 -9.96 9.57
CA VAL A 225 16.23 -9.21 10.13
C VAL A 225 16.17 -7.78 9.60
N ARG A 226 15.70 -6.84 10.43
CA ARG A 226 15.40 -5.46 9.96
C ARG A 226 16.64 -4.71 9.45
N LYS A 227 17.82 -4.99 10.01
CA LYS A 227 19.09 -4.39 9.60
C LYS A 227 19.47 -4.69 8.14
N THR A 228 18.86 -5.69 7.50
CA THR A 228 19.14 -6.07 6.11
C THR A 228 18.01 -5.72 5.15
N PHE A 229 16.96 -4.99 5.58
CA PHE A 229 15.89 -4.57 4.66
C PHE A 229 16.39 -3.60 3.59
N TYR A 230 17.34 -2.74 3.97
CA TYR A 230 18.05 -1.86 3.06
C TYR A 230 19.53 -2.21 3.18
N THR A 231 20.05 -2.94 2.20
CA THR A 231 21.43 -3.39 2.16
C THR A 231 21.92 -3.33 0.71
N HIS A 232 23.22 -3.12 0.53
CA HIS A 232 23.87 -3.30 -0.78
C HIS A 232 24.33 -4.73 -1.02
N ASP A 233 24.29 -5.57 0.01
CA ASP A 233 24.62 -6.98 -0.13
C ASP A 233 23.54 -7.68 -0.97
N PRO A 234 23.88 -8.30 -2.10
CA PRO A 234 22.89 -8.90 -2.99
C PRO A 234 22.31 -10.21 -2.47
N ILE A 235 22.86 -10.78 -1.39
CA ILE A 235 22.52 -12.10 -0.89
C ILE A 235 21.97 -12.01 0.54
N VAL A 236 22.72 -11.38 1.44
CA VAL A 236 22.51 -11.47 2.89
C VAL A 236 21.23 -10.73 3.32
N GLY A 237 20.26 -11.49 3.82
CA GLY A 237 18.94 -10.99 4.20
C GLY A 237 18.05 -10.64 3.02
N TYR A 238 18.38 -11.13 1.81
CA TYR A 238 17.60 -10.94 0.58
C TYR A 238 17.25 -12.28 -0.08
N THR A 239 18.25 -13.05 -0.53
CA THR A 239 18.03 -14.35 -1.22
C THR A 239 18.50 -15.56 -0.42
N ASP A 240 19.02 -15.38 0.78
CA ASP A 240 19.60 -16.44 1.62
C ASP A 240 18.63 -16.98 2.69
N TYR A 241 17.40 -16.48 2.76
CA TYR A 241 16.37 -17.01 3.65
C TYR A 241 15.98 -18.45 3.26
N PRO A 242 15.98 -19.41 4.19
CA PRO A 242 15.77 -20.82 3.85
C PRO A 242 14.29 -21.14 3.60
N PHE A 243 14.05 -22.01 2.62
CA PHE A 243 12.77 -22.68 2.40
C PHE A 243 12.51 -23.76 3.48
N LEU A 244 11.26 -24.20 3.62
CA LEU A 244 10.91 -25.42 4.34
C LEU A 244 11.61 -26.62 3.70
N SER A 245 12.51 -27.27 4.43
CA SER A 245 13.09 -28.54 3.98
C SER A 245 12.16 -29.71 4.34
N LYS A 246 12.11 -30.75 3.51
CA LYS A 246 11.40 -32.01 3.86
C LYS A 246 11.96 -32.68 5.12
N ALA A 247 13.17 -32.31 5.55
CA ALA A 247 13.89 -32.92 6.67
C ALA A 247 13.56 -32.31 8.05
N ASN A 248 13.00 -31.09 8.13
CA ASN A 248 12.81 -30.40 9.41
C ASN A 248 11.36 -30.40 9.88
N LYS A 249 10.82 -31.60 10.13
CA LYS A 249 9.72 -31.75 11.10
C LYS A 249 10.30 -31.56 12.51
N GLY A 250 10.55 -30.31 12.92
CA GLY A 250 10.74 -29.99 14.34
C GLY A 250 12.03 -29.29 14.79
N GLN A 251 12.88 -28.77 13.90
CA GLN A 251 14.00 -27.90 14.34
C GLN A 251 14.04 -26.61 13.51
N ALA A 252 14.05 -25.48 14.21
CA ALA A 252 14.24 -24.16 13.62
C ALA A 252 15.64 -24.10 13.00
N THR A 253 15.69 -24.02 11.67
CA THR A 253 16.94 -23.76 10.95
C THR A 253 17.38 -22.35 11.29
N LEU A 254 18.50 -22.24 12.01
CA LEU A 254 19.20 -20.98 12.19
C LEU A 254 19.57 -20.45 10.81
N SER A 255 19.03 -19.29 10.47
CA SER A 255 19.57 -18.43 9.42
C SER A 255 21.07 -18.33 9.64
N ARG A 256 21.89 -18.29 8.59
CA ARG A 256 23.36 -18.08 8.68
C ARG A 256 23.72 -16.64 9.11
N LEU A 257 22.88 -16.02 9.93
CA LEU A 257 23.03 -14.68 10.49
C LEU A 257 23.34 -14.77 11.98
#